data_AF-A0AAV7MDM0-F1
#
_entry.id   AF-A0AAV7MDM0-F1
#
_cell.length_a   1.000
_cell.length_b   1.000
_cell.length_c   1.000
_cell.angle_alpha   90.00
_cell.angle_beta   90.00
_cell.angle_gamma   90.00
#
_symmetry.space_group_name_H-M   'P 1'
#
loop_
_entity.id
_entity.type
_entity.pdbx_description
1 polymer ?
#
loop_
_entity_poly.entity_id
_entity_poly.type
_entity_poly.pdbx_seq_one_letter_code
_entity_poly.pdbx_strand_id
1 'polypeptide(L)'
;MSEELPISDFVDHSVEASLKKSFSELHLALRVAIYAVDASQSLVKDVHSLTLALSEGVECSCLFAKMETQAKFLANVSCDILKASASAMASSVLAHRHVYLRDWKVDSAHKSGLLHMPFTGSHLLGADLEHMLH
;
A
#
# COMPACT_ATOMS: atom_id res chain seq x y z
N MET A 1 -22.67 24.10 -26.75
CA MET A 1 -21.34 23.76 -27.31
C MET A 1 -20.55 23.14 -26.18
N SER A 2 -20.55 21.81 -26.12
CA SER A 2 -19.81 21.07 -25.10
C SER A 2 -18.34 21.08 -25.52
N GLU A 3 -17.49 21.76 -24.75
CA GLU A 3 -16.04 21.68 -24.88
C GLU A 3 -15.63 20.23 -24.62
N GLU A 4 -15.35 19.49 -25.69
CA GLU A 4 -14.64 18.22 -25.60
C GLU A 4 -13.22 18.55 -25.13
N LEU A 5 -12.99 18.42 -23.81
CA LEU A 5 -11.65 18.45 -23.25
C LEU A 5 -10.77 17.50 -24.06
N PRO A 6 -9.59 17.95 -24.54
CA PRO A 6 -8.71 17.09 -25.32
C PRO A 6 -8.40 15.84 -24.50
N ILE A 7 -8.50 14.67 -25.13
CA ILE A 7 -8.38 13.34 -24.48
C ILE A 7 -7.10 13.22 -23.60
N SER A 8 -6.06 14.02 -23.89
CA SER A 8 -4.88 14.20 -23.03
C SER A 8 -5.25 14.62 -21.61
N ASP A 9 -6.08 15.64 -21.44
CA ASP A 9 -6.41 16.24 -20.14
C ASP A 9 -7.15 15.25 -19.24
N PHE A 10 -7.97 14.37 -19.82
CA PHE A 10 -8.66 13.30 -19.08
C PHE A 10 -7.69 12.23 -18.56
N VAL A 11 -6.74 11.80 -19.40
CA VAL A 11 -5.71 10.82 -19.01
C VAL A 11 -4.79 11.43 -17.96
N ASP A 12 -4.37 12.68 -18.17
CA ASP A 12 -3.50 13.40 -17.25
C ASP A 12 -4.18 13.58 -15.88
N HIS A 13 -5.49 13.91 -15.85
CA HIS A 13 -6.26 13.96 -14.61
C HIS A 13 -6.38 12.57 -13.94
N SER A 14 -6.61 11.50 -14.71
CA SER A 14 -6.74 10.15 -14.16
C SER A 14 -5.43 9.63 -13.54
N VAL A 15 -4.31 9.92 -14.20
CA VAL A 15 -2.96 9.64 -13.69
C VAL A 15 -2.70 10.44 -12.42
N GLU A 16 -3.00 11.74 -12.41
CA GLU A 16 -2.83 12.59 -11.25
C GLU A 16 -3.68 12.11 -10.05
N ALA A 17 -4.94 11.73 -10.30
CA ALA A 17 -5.83 11.19 -9.27
C ALA A 17 -5.28 9.89 -8.67
N SER A 18 -4.78 8.98 -9.51
CA SER A 18 -4.19 7.70 -9.10
C SER A 18 -2.91 7.91 -8.29
N LEU A 19 -2.05 8.86 -8.69
CA LEU A 19 -0.85 9.21 -7.95
C LEU A 19 -1.18 9.84 -6.59
N LYS A 20 -2.10 10.82 -6.55
CA LYS A 20 -2.56 11.43 -5.29
C LYS A 20 -3.08 10.38 -4.31
N LYS A 21 -3.86 9.41 -4.81
CA LYS A 21 -4.34 8.29 -4.01
C LYS A 21 -3.17 7.46 -3.45
N SER A 22 -2.21 7.06 -4.28
CA SER A 22 -1.05 6.29 -3.83
C SER A 22 -0.23 7.02 -2.76
N PHE A 23 -0.02 8.33 -2.92
CA PHE A 23 0.72 9.14 -1.95
C PHE A 23 -0.04 9.33 -0.65
N SER A 24 -1.36 9.50 -0.70
CA SER A 24 -2.20 9.60 0.50
C SER A 24 -2.18 8.31 1.31
N GLU A 25 -2.27 7.16 0.63
CA GLU A 25 -2.20 5.83 1.27
C GLU A 25 -0.82 5.57 1.88
N LEU A 26 0.27 5.89 1.17
CA LEU A 26 1.63 5.78 1.70
C LEU A 26 1.89 6.74 2.86
N HIS A 27 1.35 7.96 2.80
CA HIS A 27 1.49 8.92 3.91
C HIS A 27 0.84 8.39 5.19
N LEU A 28 -0.37 7.81 5.10
CA LEU A 28 -1.02 7.19 6.24
C LEU A 28 -0.20 5.99 6.75
N ALA A 29 0.29 5.14 5.86
CA ALA A 29 1.14 4.00 6.22
C ALA A 29 2.42 4.44 6.95
N LEU A 30 3.08 5.52 6.49
CA LEU A 30 4.26 6.09 7.12
C LEU A 30 3.96 6.61 8.54
N ARG A 31 2.82 7.29 8.73
CA ARG A 31 2.42 7.75 10.07
C ARG A 31 2.24 6.57 11.03
N VAL A 32 1.57 5.52 10.57
CA VAL A 32 1.38 4.29 11.36
C VAL A 32 2.73 3.61 11.64
N ALA A 33 3.65 3.59 10.68
CA ALA A 33 4.99 3.04 10.85
C ALA A 33 5.82 3.80 11.90
N ILE A 34 5.70 5.13 11.98
CA ILE A 34 6.34 5.94 13.02
C ILE A 34 5.87 5.48 14.41
N TYR A 35 4.55 5.34 14.61
CA TYR A 35 4.03 4.82 15.88
C TYR A 35 4.48 3.38 16.18
N ALA A 36 4.67 2.56 15.14
CA ALA A 36 5.22 1.21 15.28
C ALA A 36 6.66 1.22 15.78
N VAL A 37 7.49 2.15 15.29
CA VAL A 37 8.87 2.32 15.75
C VAL A 37 8.90 2.71 17.21
N ASP A 38 8.08 3.68 17.63
CA ASP A 38 7.99 4.10 19.03
C ASP A 38 7.54 2.94 19.95
N ALA A 39 6.51 2.19 19.53
CA ALA A 39 6.04 1.02 20.25
C ALA A 39 7.11 -0.09 20.33
N SER A 40 7.90 -0.29 19.28
CA SER A 40 9.01 -1.25 19.25
C SER A 40 10.13 -0.84 20.21
N GLN A 41 10.48 0.44 20.25
CA GLN A 41 11.47 0.96 21.21
C GLN A 41 10.98 0.83 22.65
N SER A 42 9.69 1.07 22.90
CA SER A 42 9.10 0.82 24.22
C SER A 42 9.18 -0.66 24.59
N LEU A 43 8.85 -1.57 23.67
CA LEU A 43 8.91 -3.01 23.91
C LEU A 43 10.33 -3.47 24.27
N VAL A 44 11.36 -2.95 23.62
CA VAL A 44 12.77 -3.24 23.97
C VAL A 44 13.11 -2.81 25.40
N LYS A 45 12.61 -1.64 25.83
CA LYS A 45 12.79 -1.16 27.22
C LYS A 45 12.02 -2.04 28.21
N ASP A 46 10.82 -2.48 27.84
CA ASP A 46 10.00 -3.36 28.67
C ASP A 46 10.65 -4.76 28.81
N VAL A 47 11.27 -5.30 27.76
CA VAL A 47 12.07 -6.55 27.81
C VAL A 47 13.27 -6.41 28.75
N HIS A 48 13.98 -5.28 28.69
CA HIS A 48 15.08 -5.03 29.61
C HIS A 48 14.61 -4.98 31.07
N SER A 49 13.49 -4.29 31.31
CA SER A 49 12.87 -4.17 32.64
C SER A 49 12.40 -5.52 33.17
N LEU A 50 11.85 -6.37 32.30
CA LEU A 50 11.47 -7.75 32.62
C LEU A 50 12.68 -8.58 33.05
N THR A 51 13.82 -8.43 32.36
CA THR A 51 15.05 -9.16 32.68
C THR A 51 15.55 -8.82 34.09
N LEU A 52 15.48 -7.54 34.47
CA LEU A 52 15.83 -7.07 35.82
C LEU A 52 14.84 -7.60 36.87
N ALA A 53 13.54 -7.46 36.62
CA ALA A 53 12.51 -7.90 37.56
C ALA A 53 12.55 -9.43 37.81
N LEU A 54 12.85 -10.23 36.78
CA LEU A 54 13.09 -11.67 36.91
C LEU A 54 14.32 -11.98 37.78
N SER A 55 15.39 -11.20 37.65
CA SER A 55 16.61 -11.38 38.46
C SER A 55 16.39 -11.05 39.94
N GLU A 56 15.45 -10.14 40.23
CA GLU A 56 15.06 -9.73 41.58
C GLU A 56 13.94 -10.61 42.18
N GLY A 57 13.41 -11.57 41.41
CA GLY A 57 12.32 -12.46 41.85
C GLY A 57 10.97 -11.77 41.99
N VAL A 58 10.77 -10.62 41.32
CA VAL A 58 9.54 -9.82 41.37
C VAL A 58 8.49 -10.41 40.42
N GLU A 59 7.22 -10.36 40.83
CA GLU A 59 6.11 -10.80 39.97
C GLU A 59 5.99 -9.90 38.73
N CYS A 60 6.08 -10.49 37.54
CA CYS A 60 6.15 -9.77 36.26
C CYS A 60 4.85 -9.84 35.43
N SER A 61 3.73 -10.29 36.00
CA SER A 61 2.47 -10.52 35.28
C SER A 61 1.98 -9.29 34.51
N CYS A 62 2.08 -8.10 35.13
CA CYS A 62 1.71 -6.83 34.50
C CYS A 62 2.62 -6.47 33.32
N LEU A 63 3.93 -6.72 33.43
CA LEU A 63 4.89 -6.49 32.33
C LEU A 63 4.59 -7.41 31.14
N PHE A 64 4.29 -8.69 31.40
CA PHE A 64 3.91 -9.63 30.34
C PHE A 64 2.63 -9.20 29.62
N ALA A 65 1.58 -8.78 30.35
CA ALA A 65 0.34 -8.30 29.74
C ALA A 65 0.55 -7.03 28.88
N LYS A 66 1.41 -6.11 29.33
CA LYS A 66 1.81 -4.92 28.56
C LYS A 66 2.54 -5.30 27.27
N MET A 67 3.53 -6.19 27.37
CA MET A 67 4.32 -6.65 26.22
C MET A 67 3.47 -7.42 25.20
N GLU A 68 2.53 -8.25 25.65
CA GLU A 68 1.58 -8.95 24.78
C GLU A 68 0.72 -7.95 23.99
N THR A 69 0.23 -6.91 24.67
CA THR A 69 -0.58 -5.86 24.04
C THR A 69 0.23 -5.10 22.98
N GLN A 70 1.48 -4.74 23.29
CA GLN A 70 2.39 -4.09 22.34
C GLN A 70 2.70 -4.99 21.14
N ALA A 71 2.94 -6.29 21.36
CA ALA A 71 3.19 -7.24 20.29
C ALA A 71 1.98 -7.40 19.35
N LYS A 72 0.76 -7.48 19.91
CA LYS A 72 -0.48 -7.50 19.12
C LYS A 72 -0.66 -6.21 18.30
N PHE A 73 -0.38 -5.06 18.91
CA PHE A 73 -0.42 -3.77 18.22
C PHE A 73 0.55 -3.76 17.02
N LEU A 74 1.80 -4.18 17.21
CA LEU A 74 2.81 -4.22 16.14
C LEU A 74 2.44 -5.19 15.01
N ALA A 75 1.84 -6.34 15.34
CA ALA A 75 1.36 -7.29 14.35
C ALA A 75 0.24 -6.69 13.48
N ASN A 76 -0.76 -6.05 14.11
CA ASN A 76 -1.86 -5.39 13.41
C ASN A 76 -1.35 -4.26 12.50
N VAL A 77 -0.47 -3.42 13.04
CA VAL A 77 0.15 -2.32 12.30
C VAL A 77 0.93 -2.82 11.09
N SER A 78 1.68 -3.92 11.22
CA SER A 78 2.42 -4.50 10.10
C SER A 78 1.51 -4.96 8.96
N CYS A 79 0.36 -5.57 9.29
CA CYS A 79 -0.65 -5.93 8.31
C CYS A 79 -1.27 -4.70 7.62
N ASP A 80 -1.54 -3.63 8.37
CA ASP A 80 -2.13 -2.41 7.82
C ASP A 80 -1.16 -1.66 6.90
N ILE A 81 0.12 -1.60 7.27
CA ILE A 81 1.18 -1.07 6.39
C ILE A 81 1.24 -1.89 5.09
N LEU A 82 1.22 -3.21 5.17
CA LEU A 82 1.27 -4.07 3.99
C LEU A 82 0.06 -3.83 3.06
N LYS A 83 -1.15 -3.71 3.62
CA LYS A 83 -2.36 -3.41 2.85
C LYS A 83 -2.27 -2.03 2.18
N ALA A 84 -1.81 -1.01 2.89
CA ALA A 84 -1.65 0.32 2.36
C ALA A 84 -0.59 0.37 1.24
N SER A 85 0.54 -0.32 1.42
CA SER A 85 1.57 -0.46 0.38
C SER A 85 1.03 -1.18 -0.86
N ALA A 86 0.26 -2.26 -0.68
CA ALA A 86 -0.35 -2.98 -1.79
C ALA A 86 -1.36 -2.11 -2.57
N SER A 87 -2.18 -1.33 -1.86
CA SER A 87 -3.13 -0.39 -2.48
C SER A 87 -2.42 0.74 -3.24
N ALA A 88 -1.33 1.27 -2.68
CA ALA A 88 -0.52 2.27 -3.34
C ALA A 88 0.15 1.72 -4.61
N MET A 89 0.66 0.48 -4.57
CA MET A 89 1.18 -0.21 -5.74
C MET A 89 0.11 -0.40 -6.82
N ALA A 90 -1.10 -0.82 -6.44
CA ALA A 90 -2.21 -0.97 -7.39
C ALA A 90 -2.56 0.38 -8.06
N SER A 91 -2.58 1.46 -7.29
CA SER A 91 -2.84 2.82 -7.80
C SER A 91 -1.72 3.29 -8.75
N SER A 92 -0.46 2.97 -8.44
CA SER A 92 0.68 3.26 -9.33
C SER A 92 0.63 2.44 -10.62
N VAL A 93 0.27 1.15 -10.55
CA VAL A 93 0.06 0.29 -11.73
C VAL A 93 -1.03 0.85 -12.62
N LEU A 94 -2.16 1.29 -12.05
CA LEU A 94 -3.25 1.91 -12.79
C LEU A 94 -2.79 3.18 -13.51
N ALA A 95 -2.05 4.05 -12.82
CA ALA A 95 -1.46 5.26 -13.41
C ALA A 95 -0.55 4.92 -14.60
N HIS A 96 0.34 3.92 -14.45
CA HIS A 96 1.18 3.47 -15.55
C HIS A 96 0.36 2.93 -16.71
N ARG A 97 -0.69 2.13 -16.47
CA ARG A 97 -1.57 1.65 -17.55
C ARG A 97 -2.22 2.80 -18.31
N HIS A 98 -2.69 3.84 -17.63
CA HIS A 98 -3.24 5.03 -18.30
C HIS A 98 -2.22 5.69 -19.24
N VAL A 99 -0.96 5.81 -18.81
CA VAL A 99 0.12 6.37 -19.64
C VAL A 99 0.42 5.47 -20.85
N TYR A 100 0.57 4.15 -20.64
CA TYR A 100 0.89 3.22 -21.73
C TYR A 100 -0.23 3.08 -22.76
N LEU A 101 -1.49 3.12 -22.33
CA LEU A 101 -2.65 2.98 -23.22
C LEU A 101 -3.03 4.30 -23.93
N ARG A 102 -2.39 5.43 -23.59
CA ARG A 102 -2.65 6.76 -24.16
C ARG A 102 -2.48 6.76 -25.68
N ASP A 103 -1.32 6.35 -26.17
CA ASP A 103 -0.97 6.40 -27.60
C ASP A 103 -1.33 5.12 -28.38
N TRP A 104 -1.91 4.12 -27.71
CA TRP A 104 -2.26 2.86 -28.35
C TRP A 104 -3.49 3.00 -29.24
N LYS A 105 -3.40 2.61 -30.51
CA LYS A 105 -4.48 2.72 -31.52
C LYS A 105 -5.48 1.55 -31.48
N VAL A 106 -5.96 1.20 -30.29
CA VAL A 106 -6.95 0.13 -30.10
C VAL A 106 -8.27 0.72 -29.60
N ASP A 107 -9.39 0.05 -29.89
CA ASP A 107 -10.73 0.49 -29.50
C ASP A 107 -10.83 0.80 -28.00
N SER A 108 -11.60 1.83 -27.66
CA SER A 108 -11.79 2.30 -26.28
C SER A 108 -12.32 1.21 -25.33
N ALA A 109 -13.14 0.28 -25.82
CA ALA A 109 -13.66 -0.85 -25.05
C ALA A 109 -12.58 -1.87 -24.64
N HIS A 110 -11.61 -2.13 -25.52
CA HIS A 110 -10.48 -3.01 -25.21
C HIS A 110 -9.52 -2.32 -24.24
N LYS A 111 -9.31 -1.00 -24.38
CA LYS A 111 -8.51 -0.21 -23.43
C LYS A 111 -9.08 -0.24 -22.00
N SER A 112 -10.40 -0.12 -21.85
CA SER A 112 -11.03 -0.17 -20.53
C SER A 112 -10.90 -1.56 -19.88
N GLY A 113 -11.03 -2.64 -20.65
CA GLY A 113 -10.80 -4.00 -20.16
C GLY A 113 -9.38 -4.18 -19.60
N LEU A 114 -8.38 -3.67 -20.31
CA LEU A 114 -6.97 -3.73 -19.92
C LEU A 114 -6.63 -2.89 -18.69
N LEU A 115 -7.32 -1.76 -18.49
CA LEU A 115 -7.15 -0.92 -17.29
C LEU A 115 -7.56 -1.66 -16.02
N HIS A 116 -8.65 -2.42 -16.06
CA HIS A 116 -9.26 -3.08 -14.89
C HIS A 116 -8.74 -4.49 -14.60
N MET A 117 -7.79 -4.99 -15.39
CA MET A 117 -7.27 -6.34 -15.23
C MET A 117 -6.48 -6.53 -13.92
N PRO A 118 -6.56 -7.67 -13.23
CA PRO A 118 -5.75 -7.92 -12.03
C PRO A 118 -4.25 -7.80 -12.32
N PHE A 119 -3.49 -7.24 -11.38
CA PHE A 119 -2.03 -7.15 -11.49
C PHE A 119 -1.37 -8.37 -10.85
N THR A 120 -0.57 -9.10 -11.64
CA THR A 120 0.09 -10.35 -11.22
C THR A 120 1.57 -10.18 -10.88
N GLY A 121 2.12 -8.95 -10.95
CA GLY A 121 3.49 -8.64 -10.52
C GLY A 121 4.56 -8.74 -11.60
N SER A 122 4.36 -9.51 -12.66
CA SER A 122 5.36 -9.71 -13.73
C SER A 122 5.25 -8.70 -14.88
N HIS A 123 4.03 -8.42 -15.32
CA HIS A 123 3.76 -7.53 -16.46
C HIS A 123 2.65 -6.54 -16.13
N LEU A 124 2.77 -5.32 -16.67
CA LEU A 124 1.78 -4.26 -16.43
C LEU A 124 0.39 -4.62 -16.99
N LEU A 125 0.37 -5.27 -18.16
CA LEU A 125 -0.85 -5.66 -18.89
C LEU A 125 -1.03 -7.20 -18.98
N GLY A 126 -0.22 -7.98 -18.25
CA GLY A 126 -0.37 -9.44 -18.08
C GLY A 126 -0.24 -10.27 -19.37
N ALA A 127 -0.45 -11.58 -19.23
CA ALA A 127 -0.45 -12.53 -20.34
C ALA A 127 -1.69 -12.38 -21.26
N ASP A 128 -2.78 -11.79 -20.75
CA ASP A 128 -4.01 -11.56 -21.52
C ASP A 128 -3.80 -10.54 -22.66
N LEU A 129 -2.78 -9.69 -22.57
CA LEU A 129 -2.34 -8.88 -23.70
C LEU A 129 -1.84 -9.76 -24.87
N GLU A 130 -1.12 -10.85 -24.59
CA GLU A 130 -0.64 -11.77 -25.63
C GLU A 130 -1.80 -12.46 -26.34
N HIS A 131 -2.87 -12.78 -25.60
CA HIS A 131 -4.10 -13.34 -26.17
C HIS A 131 -4.89 -12.34 -27.02
N MET A 132 -4.73 -11.03 -26.81
CA MET A 132 -5.37 -9.99 -27.63
C MET A 132 -4.57 -9.57 -28.86
N LEU A 133 -3.29 -9.92 -28.92
CA LEU A 133 -2.39 -9.59 -30.05
C LEU A 133 -2.32 -10.70 -31.11
N HIS A 134 -2.89 -11.87 -30.82
CA HIS A 134 -2.98 -13.04 -31.71
C HIS A 134 -4.40 -13.28 -32.20
#